data_AF-A0A539E8K6-F1
#
_entry.id   AF-A0A539E8K6-F1
#
_cell.length_a   1.000
_cell.length_b   1.000
_cell.length_c   1.000
_cell.angle_alpha   90.00
_cell.angle_beta   90.00
_cell.angle_gamma   90.00
#
_symmetry.space_group_name_H-M   'P 1'
#
loop_
_entity.id
_entity.type
_entity.pdbx_description
1 polymer ?
#
loop_
_entity_poly.entity_id
_entity_poly.type
_entity_poly.pdbx_seq_one_letter_code
_entity_poly.pdbx_strand_id
1 'polypeptide(L)'
;GVEDFCRICKRCVDDCPADAIQHDKQTVRGVEKWYVDFDKCFPYFAETYGCAVCIGVCPWTKPGRAISISATMLRRRLGHQE
;
A
#
# COMPACT_ATOMS: atom_id res chain seq x y z
N GLY A 1 0.95 5.61 -11.61
CA GLY A 1 1.34 6.53 -10.53
C GLY A 1 1.31 5.81 -9.21
N VAL A 2 0.14 5.30 -8.80
CA VAL A 2 0.00 4.53 -7.54
C VAL A 2 0.91 3.29 -7.52
N GLU A 3 1.00 2.54 -8.63
CA GLU A 3 1.86 1.36 -8.70
C GLU A 3 3.33 1.68 -8.42
N ASP A 4 3.91 2.66 -9.11
CA ASP A 4 5.31 3.08 -8.92
C ASP A 4 5.53 3.63 -7.51
N PHE A 5 4.53 4.36 -6.98
CA PHE A 5 4.58 4.87 -5.62
C PHE A 5 4.64 3.73 -4.60
N CYS A 6 3.76 2.74 -4.71
CA CYS A 6 3.68 1.61 -3.79
C CYS A 6 4.89 0.67 -3.89
N ARG A 7 5.59 0.63 -5.02
CA ARG A 7 6.88 -0.08 -5.14
C ARG A 7 7.97 0.53 -4.24
N ILE A 8 7.89 1.82 -3.92
CA ILE A 8 8.91 2.52 -3.12
C ILE A 8 8.44 2.78 -1.70
N CYS A 9 7.18 3.19 -1.50
CA CYS A 9 6.71 3.72 -0.22
C CYS A 9 6.70 2.69 0.91
N LYS A 10 6.18 1.48 0.65
CA LYS A 10 6.08 0.32 1.57
C LYS A 10 5.52 0.53 2.99
N ARG A 11 5.11 1.75 3.36
CA ARG A 11 4.68 2.11 4.71
C ARG A 11 3.57 1.23 5.30
N CYS A 12 2.58 0.84 4.50
CA CYS A 12 1.52 -0.04 4.97
C CYS A 12 2.00 -1.46 5.28
N VAL A 13 3.06 -1.92 4.60
CA VAL A 13 3.72 -3.20 4.88
C VAL A 13 4.48 -3.08 6.20
N ASP A 14 5.35 -2.08 6.30
CA ASP A 14 6.25 -1.90 7.46
C ASP A 14 5.49 -1.63 8.77
N ASP A 15 4.35 -0.95 8.71
CA ASP A 15 3.55 -0.60 9.89
C ASP A 15 2.42 -1.63 10.17
N CYS A 16 2.32 -2.72 9.41
CA CYS A 16 1.28 -3.73 9.64
C CYS A 16 1.59 -4.50 10.93
N PRO A 17 0.76 -4.41 11.99
CA PRO A 17 1.07 -5.07 13.27
C PRO A 17 0.99 -6.60 13.22
N ALA A 18 0.41 -7.16 12.16
CA ALA A 18 0.25 -8.60 11.96
C ALA A 18 1.17 -9.15 10.85
N ASP A 19 2.05 -8.33 10.27
CA ASP A 19 2.91 -8.69 9.13
C ASP A 19 2.13 -9.39 7.99
N ALA A 20 0.91 -8.88 7.76
CA ALA A 20 -0.06 -9.50 6.86
C ALA A 20 0.07 -9.02 5.42
N ILE A 21 0.69 -7.87 5.17
CA ILE A 21 0.81 -7.29 3.82
C ILE A 21 2.18 -7.66 3.26
N GLN A 22 2.21 -8.18 2.04
CA GLN A 22 3.43 -8.69 1.43
C GLN A 22 4.24 -7.56 0.78
N HIS A 23 5.58 -7.60 0.93
CA HIS A 23 6.47 -6.60 0.34
C HIS A 23 6.37 -6.59 -1.19
N ASP A 24 6.32 -7.76 -1.81
CA ASP A 24 6.28 -7.91 -3.26
C ASP A 24 4.91 -8.36 -3.77
N LYS A 25 4.68 -8.09 -5.06
CA LYS A 25 3.50 -8.62 -5.74
C LYS A 25 3.63 -10.13 -5.85
N GLN A 26 2.49 -10.79 -5.80
CA GLN A 26 2.37 -12.23 -6.02
C GLN A 26 1.14 -12.52 -6.87
N THR A 27 1.17 -13.65 -7.57
CA THR A 27 0.05 -14.12 -8.38
C THR A 27 -1.01 -14.71 -7.46
N VAL A 28 -2.15 -14.04 -7.35
CA VAL A 28 -3.29 -14.52 -6.58
C VAL A 28 -4.47 -14.71 -7.52
N ARG A 29 -4.86 -15.96 -7.76
CA ARG A 29 -5.96 -16.32 -8.67
C ARG A 29 -5.77 -15.72 -10.07
N GLY A 30 -4.55 -15.78 -10.59
CA GLY A 30 -4.18 -15.28 -11.92
C GLY A 30 -3.92 -13.77 -12.00
N VAL A 31 -3.94 -13.03 -10.88
CA VAL A 31 -3.72 -11.58 -10.86
C VAL A 31 -2.52 -11.22 -9.98
N GLU A 32 -1.60 -10.45 -10.54
CA GLU A 32 -0.45 -9.88 -9.83
C GLU A 32 -0.88 -8.75 -8.90
N LYS A 33 -0.75 -8.93 -7.59
CA LYS A 33 -1.09 -7.90 -6.59
C LYS A 33 -0.24 -8.01 -5.33
N TRP A 34 -0.12 -6.89 -4.60
CA TRP A 34 0.33 -6.94 -3.21
C TRP A 34 -0.75 -7.62 -2.39
N TYR A 35 -0.45 -8.83 -1.93
CA TYR A 35 -1.42 -9.65 -1.23
C TYR A 35 -1.45 -9.30 0.25
N VAL A 36 -2.66 -9.37 0.82
CA VAL A 36 -2.90 -9.31 2.26
C VAL A 36 -3.27 -10.72 2.69
N ASP A 37 -2.45 -11.31 3.53
CA ASP A 37 -2.69 -12.59 4.18
C ASP A 37 -3.79 -12.43 5.23
N PHE A 38 -4.98 -12.92 4.92
CA PHE A 38 -6.13 -12.79 5.81
C PHE A 38 -6.04 -13.69 7.04
N ASP A 39 -5.30 -14.79 6.98
CA ASP A 39 -5.11 -15.68 8.12
C ASP A 39 -4.24 -15.01 9.19
N LYS A 40 -3.37 -14.07 8.78
CA LYS A 40 -2.62 -13.18 9.69
C LYS A 40 -3.41 -11.94 10.10
N CYS A 41 -4.07 -11.29 9.14
CA CYS A 41 -4.76 -10.02 9.37
C CYS A 41 -5.99 -10.17 10.28
N PHE A 42 -6.80 -11.20 10.05
CA PHE A 42 -8.10 -11.36 10.69
C PHE A 42 -8.02 -11.60 12.21
N PRO A 43 -7.11 -12.45 12.73
CA PRO A 43 -6.97 -12.61 14.19
C PRO A 43 -6.68 -11.29 14.90
N TYR A 44 -5.69 -10.53 14.44
CA TYR A 44 -5.38 -9.22 15.01
C TYR A 44 -6.57 -8.26 14.89
N PHE A 45 -7.21 -8.20 13.71
CA PHE A 45 -8.39 -7.37 13.50
C PHE A 45 -9.52 -7.71 14.48
N ALA A 46 -9.79 -9.00 14.71
CA ALA A 46 -10.84 -9.45 15.60
C ALA A 46 -10.51 -9.12 17.07
N GLU A 47 -9.27 -9.37 17.50
CA GLU A 47 -8.79 -9.07 18.85
C GLU A 47 -8.84 -7.57 19.18
N THR A 48 -8.58 -6.71 18.19
CA THR A 48 -8.61 -5.25 18.37
C THR A 48 -9.97 -4.62 18.07
N TYR A 49 -11.03 -5.41 17.88
CA TYR A 49 -12.36 -4.94 17.48
C TYR A 49 -12.35 -4.06 16.22
N GLY A 50 -11.44 -4.37 15.31
CA GLY A 50 -11.17 -3.62 14.09
C GLY A 50 -9.71 -3.19 13.97
N CYS A 51 -9.22 -3.11 12.74
CA CYS A 51 -7.92 -2.57 12.41
C CYS A 51 -8.01 -1.81 11.09
N ALA A 52 -7.24 -0.73 10.97
CA ALA A 52 -7.14 0.06 9.75
C ALA A 52 -5.78 0.77 9.63
N VAL A 53 -4.74 0.25 10.30
CA VAL A 53 -3.42 0.90 10.35
C VAL A 53 -2.87 1.16 8.96
N CYS A 54 -2.96 0.17 8.06
CA CYS A 54 -2.52 0.30 6.67
C CYS A 54 -3.20 1.45 5.92
N ILE A 55 -4.47 1.74 6.21
CA ILE A 55 -5.22 2.87 5.67
C ILE A 55 -4.79 4.18 6.35
N GLY A 56 -4.66 4.18 7.67
CA GLY A 56 -4.29 5.35 8.46
C GLY A 56 -2.88 5.88 8.14
N VAL A 57 -1.93 4.99 7.87
CA VAL A 57 -0.54 5.37 7.55
C VAL A 57 -0.32 5.68 6.07
N CYS A 58 -1.28 5.33 5.21
CA CYS A 58 -1.17 5.52 3.77
C CYS A 58 -1.03 7.01 3.41
N PRO A 59 0.02 7.44 2.69
CA PRO A 59 0.16 8.84 2.32
C PRO A 59 -0.99 9.39 1.46
N TRP A 60 -1.72 8.50 0.77
CA TRP A 60 -2.87 8.84 -0.07
C TRP A 60 -4.12 9.22 0.72
N THR A 61 -4.24 8.82 1.99
CA THR A 61 -5.42 9.12 2.82
C THR A 61 -5.35 10.49 3.49
N LYS A 62 -4.17 11.14 3.47
CA LYS A 62 -4.01 12.49 4.01
C LYS A 62 -4.71 13.53 3.11
N PRO A 63 -5.57 14.42 3.66
CA PRO A 63 -6.24 15.47 2.90
C PRO A 63 -5.27 16.28 2.04
N GLY A 64 -5.64 16.51 0.78
CA GLY A 64 -4.84 17.27 -0.20
C GLY A 64 -3.57 16.57 -0.72
N ARG A 65 -3.14 15.44 -0.12
CA ARG A 65 -1.87 14.79 -0.49
C ARG A 65 -1.97 13.92 -1.74
N ALA A 66 -3.15 13.39 -2.05
CA ALA A 66 -3.37 12.59 -3.27
C ALA A 66 -3.02 13.37 -4.56
N ILE A 67 -3.35 14.66 -4.62
CA ILE A 67 -3.08 15.52 -5.78
C ILE A 67 -1.57 15.73 -5.93
N SER A 68 -0.87 16.06 -4.84
CA SER A 68 0.57 16.34 -4.87
C SER A 68 1.39 15.07 -5.17
N ILE A 69 1.00 13.91 -4.63
CA ILE A 69 1.63 12.63 -4.97
C ILE A 69 1.40 12.32 -6.44
N SER A 70 0.16 12.44 -6.93
CA SER A 70 -0.16 12.17 -8.34
C SER A 70 0.65 13.04 -9.30
N ALA A 71 0.71 14.35 -9.02
CA ALA A 71 1.51 15.29 -9.82
C ALA A 71 3.00 14.92 -9.81
N THR A 72 3.54 14.52 -8.65
CA THR A 72 4.95 14.09 -8.53
C THR A 72 5.21 12.82 -9.33
N MET A 73 4.32 11.83 -9.24
CA MET A 73 4.45 10.58 -9.99
C MET A 73 4.33 10.82 -11.50
N LEU A 74 3.44 11.72 -11.94
CA LEU A 74 3.32 12.10 -13.35
C LEU A 74 4.60 12.75 -13.87
N ARG A 75 5.16 13.74 -13.14
CA ARG A 75 6.41 14.40 -13.52
C ARG A 75 7.57 13.40 -13.66
N ARG A 76 7.69 12.46 -12.72
CA ARG A 76 8.73 11.42 -12.78
C ARG A 76 8.59 10.51 -14.00
N ARG A 77 7.37 10.10 -14.34
CA ARG A 77 7.12 9.28 -15.54
C ARG A 77 7.50 10.00 -16.83
N LEU A 78 7.22 11.30 -16.92
CA LEU A 78 7.55 12.11 -18.09
C LEU A 78 9.05 12.38 -18.19
N GLY A 79 9.73 12.61 -17.07
CA GLY A 79 11.19 12.83 -17.03
C GLY A 79 12.05 11.56 -17.17
N HIS A 80 11.45 10.37 -17.28
CA HIS A 80 12.14 9.10 -17.57
C HIS A 80 11.89 8.62 -19.02
N GLN A 81 11.29 9.46 -19.87
CA GLN A 81 11.04 9.17 -21.30
C GLN A 81 12.10 9.77 -22.24
N GLU A 82 13.27 10.13 -21.72
CA GLU A 82 14.46 10.54 -22.47
C GLU A 82 15.60 9.53 -22.29
#